data_AF-A0A959SFJ8-F1
#
_entry.id   AF-A0A959SFJ8-F1
#
_cell.length_a   1.000
_cell.length_b   1.000
_cell.length_c   1.000
_cell.angle_alpha   90.00
_cell.angle_beta   90.00
_cell.angle_gamma   90.00
#
_symmetry.space_group_name_H-M   'P 1'
#
loop_
_entity.id
_entity.type
_entity.pdbx_description
1 polymer ?
#
loop_
_entity_poly.entity_id
_entity_poly.type
_entity_poly.pdbx_seq_one_letter_code
_entity_poly.pdbx_strand_id
1 'polypeptide(L)' 'MRGRENVAANLDRPILIIYLLLMFMGWANIYSAAYDADHASIFDQGKEYGKQAVWMGVSLVIGG' A
#
# COMPACT_ATOMS: atom_id res chain seq x y z
N MET A 1 24.89 -10.84 23.68
CA MET A 1 24.47 -10.04 22.51
C MET A 1 23.56 -10.94 21.67
N ARG A 2 22.23 -10.75 21.74
CA ARG A 2 21.27 -11.55 20.96
C ARG A 2 21.39 -11.09 19.52
N GLY A 3 21.84 -11.98 18.62
CA GLY A 3 21.74 -11.76 17.19
C GLY A 3 20.28 -11.44 16.89
N ARG A 4 20.00 -10.21 16.48
CA ARG A 4 18.74 -9.91 15.78
C ARG A 4 18.81 -10.74 14.52
N GLU A 5 18.31 -11.97 14.58
CA GLU A 5 18.03 -12.76 13.40
C GLU A 5 17.15 -11.85 12.56
N ASN A 6 17.73 -11.38 11.46
CA ASN A 6 17.13 -10.37 10.62
C ASN A 6 15.81 -10.96 10.11
N VAL A 7 14.70 -10.55 10.71
CA VAL A 7 13.34 -10.91 10.25
C VAL A 7 13.20 -10.53 8.77
N ALA A 8 13.85 -9.44 8.36
CA ALA A 8 13.99 -9.02 6.98
C ALA A 8 14.89 -9.92 6.09
N ALA A 9 15.77 -10.76 6.66
CA ALA A 9 16.61 -11.71 5.91
C ALA A 9 15.97 -13.09 5.76
N ASN A 10 15.09 -13.51 6.69
CA ASN A 10 14.25 -14.69 6.56
C ASN A 10 12.90 -14.40 5.90
N LEU A 11 12.61 -13.13 5.57
CA LEU A 11 11.42 -12.78 4.82
C LEU A 11 11.60 -13.26 3.38
N ASP A 12 10.71 -14.14 2.94
CA ASP A 12 10.65 -14.57 1.54
C ASP A 12 10.38 -13.34 0.65
N ARG A 13 11.45 -12.78 0.10
CA ARG A 13 11.41 -11.65 -0.84
C ARG A 13 10.39 -11.85 -1.96
N PRO A 14 10.22 -13.05 -2.56
CA PRO A 14 9.17 -13.29 -3.55
C PRO A 14 7.77 -13.06 -3.00
N ILE A 15 7.49 -13.53 -1.79
CA ILE A 15 6.19 -13.39 -1.13
C ILE A 15 5.91 -11.91 -0.82
N LEU A 16 6.91 -11.18 -0.33
CA LEU A 16 6.79 -9.74 -0.09
C LEU A 16 6.48 -8.97 -1.40
N ILE A 17 7.16 -9.30 -2.50
CA ILE A 17 6.90 -8.67 -3.80
C ILE A 17 5.48 -8.96 -4.27
N ILE A 18 5.02 -10.20 -4.17
CA ILE A 18 3.65 -10.59 -4.55
C ILE A 18 2.62 -9.88 -3.67
N TYR A 19 2.86 -9.78 -2.37
CA TYR A 19 2.01 -9.05 -1.43
C TYR A 19 1.89 -7.57 -1.80
N LEU A 20 3.01 -6.90 -2.09
CA LEU A 20 3.01 -5.51 -2.53
C LEU A 20 2.30 -5.34 -3.88
N LEU A 21 2.52 -6.24 -4.85
CA LEU A 21 1.84 -6.20 -6.15
C LEU A 21 0.32 -6.32 -6.01
N LEU A 22 -0.15 -7.27 -5.20
CA LEU A 22 -1.59 -7.45 -4.93
C LEU A 22 -2.18 -6.22 -4.23
N MET A 23 -1.45 -5.63 -3.29
CA MET A 23 -1.84 -4.40 -2.61
C MET A 23 -1.99 -3.22 -3.59
N PHE A 24 -1.00 -3.00 -4.46
CA PHE A 24 -1.07 -1.94 -5.49
C PHE A 24 -2.18 -2.19 -6.52
N MET A 25 -2.41 -3.45 -6.92
CA MET A 25 -3.51 -3.81 -7.82
C MET A 25 -4.88 -3.54 -7.20
N GLY A 26 -5.06 -3.89 -5.92
CA GLY A 26 -6.30 -3.59 -5.18
C GLY A 26 -6.56 -2.10 -5.08
N TRP A 27 -5.50 -1.32 -4.81
CA TRP A 27 -5.60 0.13 -4.78
C TRP A 27 -5.91 0.73 -6.15
N ALA A 28 -5.24 0.27 -7.21
CA ALA A 28 -5.48 0.73 -8.58
C ALA A 28 -6.91 0.44 -9.06
N ASN A 29 -7.50 -0.68 -8.64
CA ASN A 29 -8.90 -1.00 -8.94
C ASN A 29 -9.85 0.02 -8.30
N ILE A 30 -9.63 0.37 -7.03
CA ILE A 30 -10.45 1.33 -6.29
C ILE A 30 -10.26 2.75 -6.84
N TYR A 31 -9.03 3.11 -7.21
CA TYR A 31 -8.73 4.34 -7.93
C TYR A 31 -9.50 4.41 -9.25
N SER A 32 -9.47 3.35 -10.06
CA SER A 32 -10.18 3.32 -11.35
C SER A 32 -11.70 3.34 -11.20
N ALA A 33 -12.26 2.69 -10.18
CA ALA A 33 -13.70 2.63 -9.95
C ALA A 33 -14.29 3.96 -9.46
N ALA A 34 -13.49 4.74 -8.71
CA ALA A 34 -13.86 6.05 -8.20
C ALA A 34 -13.19 7.21 -8.97
N TYR A 35 -12.54 6.89 -10.10
CA TYR A 35 -11.91 7.85 -10.99
C TYR A 35 -12.96 8.78 -11.59
N ASP A 36 -12.70 10.07 -11.52
CA ASP A 36 -13.63 11.10 -11.93
C ASP A 36 -12.78 12.24 -12.47
N ALA A 37 -13.00 12.55 -13.74
CA ALA A 37 -12.14 13.42 -14.51
C ALA A 37 -12.17 14.88 -14.03
N ASP A 38 -13.17 15.25 -13.23
CA ASP A 38 -13.41 16.62 -12.79
C ASP A 38 -12.58 17.02 -11.55
N HIS A 39 -12.13 16.05 -10.74
CA HIS A 39 -11.32 16.27 -9.54
C HIS A 39 -10.01 15.48 -9.62
N ALA A 40 -9.05 16.01 -10.38
CA ALA A 40 -7.75 15.40 -10.68
C ALA A 40 -6.76 15.29 -9.49
N SER A 41 -7.23 15.38 -8.24
CA SER A 41 -6.35 15.23 -7.08
C SER A 41 -6.34 13.76 -6.63
N ILE A 42 -5.21 13.09 -6.90
CA ILE A 42 -4.91 11.72 -6.45
C ILE A 42 -4.88 11.63 -4.91
N PHE A 43 -4.79 12.78 -4.23
CA PHE A 43 -4.85 12.95 -2.77
C PHE A 43 -6.16 13.57 -2.28
N ASP A 44 -7.22 13.61 -3.11
CA ASP A 44 -8.51 14.09 -2.64
C ASP A 44 -9.07 13.15 -1.57
N GLN A 45 -9.00 13.59 -0.31
CA GLN A 45 -9.55 12.87 0.84
C GLN A 45 -11.08 12.81 0.81
N GLY A 46 -11.72 13.52 -0.12
CA GLY A 46 -13.15 13.41 -0.41
C GLY A 46 -13.54 12.06 -1.00
N LYS A 47 -12.60 11.28 -1.55
CA LYS A 47 -12.88 10.00 -2.21
C LYS A 47 -12.28 8.79 -1.49
N GLU A 48 -12.99 7.67 -1.60
CA GLU A 48 -12.66 6.42 -0.92
C GLU A 48 -11.28 5.87 -1.32
N TYR A 49 -10.81 6.14 -2.55
CA TYR A 49 -9.45 5.78 -2.99
C TYR A 49 -8.35 6.57 -2.26
N GLY A 50 -8.60 7.84 -1.95
CA GLY A 50 -7.64 8.73 -1.28
C GLY A 50 -7.47 8.34 0.18
N LYS A 51 -8.57 8.00 0.87
CA LYS A 51 -8.53 7.48 2.24
C LYS A 51 -7.78 6.14 2.31
N GLN A 52 -8.03 5.22 1.38
CA GLN A 52 -7.31 3.95 1.35
C GLN A 52 -5.81 4.13 1.05
N ALA A 53 -5.43 5.06 0.18
CA ALA A 53 -4.02 5.41 -0.08
C ALA A 53 -3.28 5.81 1.20
N VAL A 54 -3.90 6.68 2.01
CA VAL A 54 -3.33 7.14 3.29
C VAL A 54 -3.18 5.99 4.28
N TRP A 55 -4.20 5.14 4.43
CA TRP A 55 -4.15 4.00 5.34
C TRP A 55 -3.12 2.94 4.95
N MET A 56 -2.94 2.68 3.65
CA MET A 56 -1.86 1.81 3.18
C MET A 56 -0.49 2.40 3.46
N GLY A 57 -0.29 3.70 3.19
CA GLY A 57 0.98 4.39 3.49
C GLY A 57 1.33 4.34 4.99
N VAL A 58 0.35 4.62 5.86
CA VAL A 58 0.52 4.54 7.32
C VAL A 58 0.85 3.11 7.76
N SER A 59 0.16 2.11 7.22
CA SER A 59 0.40 0.70 7.56
C SER A 59 1.78 0.21 7.13
N LEU A 60 2.29 0.68 5.97
CA LEU A 60 3.63 0.37 5.49
C LEU A 60 4.73 1.02 6.34
N VAL A 61 4.50 2.25 6.84
CA VAL A 61 5.47 2.96 7.69
C VAL A 61 5.50 2.40 9.12
N ILE A 62 4.36 1.95 9.65
CA ILE A 62 4.27 1.37 11.00
C ILE A 62 4.65 -0.11 11.03
N GLY A 63 4.31 -0.86 9.97
CA GLY A 63 4.57 -2.30 9.87
C GLY A 63 5.95 -2.67 9.33
N GLY A 64 6.68 -1.70 8.78
CA GLY A 64 8.04 -1.85 8.23
C GLY A 64 9.16 -1.68 9.25
#